data_AF-M0M0C3-F1
#
_entry.id   AF-M0M0C3-F1
#
_cell.length_a   1.000
_cell.length_b   1.000
_cell.length_c   1.000
_cell.angle_alpha   90.00
_cell.angle_beta   90.00
_cell.angle_gamma   90.00
#
_symmetry.space_group_name_H-M   'P 1'
#
loop_
_entity.id
_entity.type
_entity.pdbx_description
1 polymer ?
#
loop_
_entity_poly.entity_id
_entity_poly.type
_entity_poly.pdbx_seq_one_letter_code
_entity_poly.pdbx_strand_id
1 'polypeptide(L)'
;MSDSPWNRTSLVGVVVAAMAVSIGTAAGLALVPVAGSFVGLFVGGFVAGMAIEDRPLLEAGVAGALANVGLLAASAGIGNGVVAAVAALGSIDPATLLVSIALGAAVGSFGAHFGDDLRDGLTEPVGDANTRVATPDHSSPVAESSVPQAADEADDHEQVAEERQTEEPAGPRDDVELERD
;
A
#
# COMPACT_ATOMS: atom_id res chain seq x y z
N MET A 1 -27.76 -13.49 14.57
CA MET A 1 -27.60 -13.35 13.11
C MET A 1 -26.40 -12.45 12.91
N SER A 2 -25.26 -13.03 12.56
CA SER A 2 -24.01 -12.31 12.37
C SER A 2 -24.01 -11.78 10.94
N ASP A 3 -24.27 -10.48 10.79
CA ASP A 3 -24.10 -9.81 9.50
C ASP A 3 -22.61 -9.83 9.19
N SER A 4 -22.21 -10.68 8.24
CA SER A 4 -20.82 -10.86 7.86
C SER A 4 -20.27 -9.54 7.27
N PRO A 5 -19.28 -8.90 7.91
CA PRO A 5 -18.74 -7.61 7.46
C PRO A 5 -17.90 -7.71 6.17
N TRP A 6 -17.80 -8.92 5.59
CA TRP A 6 -16.93 -9.24 4.45
C TRP A 6 -17.60 -9.11 3.08
N ASN A 7 -18.92 -8.92 3.00
CA ASN A 7 -19.65 -8.95 1.72
C ASN A 7 -19.95 -7.56 1.12
N ARG A 8 -19.25 -6.49 1.54
CA ARG A 8 -19.42 -5.13 1.00
C ARG A 8 -18.21 -4.66 0.20
N THR A 9 -17.68 -5.51 -0.68
CA THR A 9 -16.80 -5.04 -1.75
C THR A 9 -17.68 -4.65 -2.94
N SER A 10 -17.51 -3.43 -3.44
CA SER A 10 -18.24 -3.01 -4.63
C SER A 10 -17.56 -3.68 -5.81
N LEU A 11 -18.21 -4.67 -6.42
CA LEU A 11 -17.66 -5.33 -7.61
C LEU A 11 -17.30 -4.32 -8.70
N VAL A 12 -18.06 -3.23 -8.78
CA VAL A 12 -17.79 -2.11 -9.69
C VAL A 12 -16.49 -1.41 -9.31
N GLY A 13 -16.28 -1.08 -8.04
CA GLY A 13 -15.07 -0.41 -7.57
C GLY A 13 -13.82 -1.26 -7.78
N VAL A 14 -13.89 -2.58 -7.51
CA VAL A 14 -12.80 -3.53 -7.82
C VAL A 14 -12.46 -3.54 -9.32
N VAL A 15 -13.46 -3.55 -10.19
CA VAL A 15 -13.23 -3.53 -11.65
C VAL A 15 -12.61 -2.21 -12.10
N VAL A 16 -13.07 -1.08 -11.57
CA VAL A 16 -12.49 0.24 -11.86
C VAL A 16 -11.05 0.32 -11.38
N ALA A 17 -10.77 -0.14 -10.16
CA ALA A 17 -9.43 -0.21 -9.61
C ALA A 17 -8.52 -1.09 -10.47
N ALA A 18 -8.98 -2.29 -10.83
CA ALA A 18 -8.22 -3.21 -11.68
C ALA A 18 -7.88 -2.59 -13.04
N MET A 19 -8.83 -1.91 -13.68
CA MET A 19 -8.61 -1.22 -14.96
C MET A 19 -7.62 -0.06 -14.83
N ALA A 20 -7.83 0.82 -13.85
CA ALA A 20 -6.96 1.99 -13.63
C ALA A 20 -5.51 1.57 -13.34
N VAL A 21 -5.35 0.60 -12.43
CA VAL A 21 -4.05 0.03 -12.06
C VAL A 21 -3.39 -0.66 -13.25
N SER A 22 -4.12 -1.46 -14.04
CA SER A 22 -3.55 -2.15 -15.21
C SER A 22 -3.10 -1.18 -16.30
N ILE A 23 -3.90 -0.16 -16.60
CA ILE A 23 -3.56 0.87 -17.59
C ILE A 23 -2.35 1.68 -17.12
N GLY A 24 -2.34 2.12 -15.86
CA GLY A 24 -1.21 2.85 -15.28
C GLY A 24 0.07 2.04 -15.34
N THR A 25 0.01 0.77 -14.94
CA THR A 25 1.15 -0.17 -14.98
C THR A 25 1.67 -0.35 -16.41
N ALA A 26 0.78 -0.57 -17.39
CA ALA A 26 1.16 -0.70 -18.80
C ALA A 26 1.81 0.57 -19.36
N ALA A 27 1.27 1.75 -19.03
CA ALA A 27 1.82 3.04 -19.44
C ALA A 27 3.21 3.28 -18.82
N GLY A 28 3.39 2.94 -17.54
CA GLY A 28 4.67 3.07 -16.85
C GLY A 28 5.74 2.14 -17.41
N LEU A 29 5.37 0.88 -17.72
CA LEU A 29 6.26 -0.08 -18.37
C LEU A 29 6.79 0.39 -19.72
N ALA A 30 5.99 1.16 -20.47
CA ALA A 30 6.40 1.70 -21.77
C ALA A 30 7.51 2.75 -21.67
N LEU A 31 7.69 3.37 -20.50
CA LEU A 31 8.73 4.38 -20.25
C LEU A 31 10.00 3.75 -19.66
N VAL A 32 9.87 3.05 -18.53
CA VAL A 32 10.99 2.41 -17.81
C VAL A 32 10.50 1.09 -17.23
N PRO A 33 11.01 -0.09 -17.63
CA PRO A 33 10.39 -1.37 -17.28
C PRO A 33 10.25 -1.63 -15.78
N VAL A 34 11.29 -1.40 -14.98
CA VAL A 34 11.27 -1.71 -13.54
C VAL A 34 10.66 -0.57 -12.73
N ALA A 35 11.20 0.63 -12.83
CA ALA A 35 10.68 1.77 -12.05
C ALA A 35 9.28 2.19 -12.51
N GLY A 36 9.01 2.12 -13.81
CA GLY A 36 7.74 2.54 -14.38
C GLY A 36 6.58 1.64 -14.00
N SER A 37 6.79 0.34 -13.77
CA SER A 37 5.69 -0.53 -13.30
C SER A 37 5.19 -0.11 -11.92
N PHE A 38 6.09 0.22 -10.99
CA PHE A 38 5.71 0.72 -9.67
C PHE A 38 5.09 2.10 -9.71
N VAL A 39 5.63 3.02 -10.52
CA VAL A 39 5.02 4.33 -10.75
C VAL A 39 3.62 4.18 -11.35
N GLY A 40 3.45 3.27 -12.30
CA GLY A 40 2.17 2.96 -12.93
C GLY A 40 1.15 2.35 -11.98
N LEU A 41 1.58 1.40 -11.14
CA LEU A 41 0.77 0.83 -10.05
C LEU A 41 0.30 1.92 -9.09
N PHE A 42 1.21 2.82 -8.69
CA PHE A 42 0.91 3.94 -7.81
C PHE A 42 -0.10 4.90 -8.45
N VAL A 43 0.15 5.36 -9.69
CA VAL A 43 -0.74 6.29 -10.39
C VAL A 43 -2.11 5.67 -10.66
N GLY A 44 -2.15 4.40 -11.04
CA GLY A 44 -3.42 3.71 -11.24
C GLY A 44 -4.19 3.50 -9.94
N GLY A 45 -3.50 3.18 -8.85
CA GLY A 45 -4.08 3.12 -7.50
C GLY A 45 -4.61 4.48 -7.06
N PHE A 46 -3.86 5.55 -7.33
CA PHE A 46 -4.26 6.94 -7.06
C PHE A 46 -5.54 7.34 -7.78
N VAL A 47 -5.63 7.08 -9.08
CA VAL A 47 -6.86 7.34 -9.85
C VAL A 47 -8.03 6.51 -9.32
N ALA A 48 -7.78 5.26 -8.92
CA ALA A 48 -8.80 4.42 -8.30
C ALA A 48 -9.28 4.99 -6.96
N GLY A 49 -8.37 5.48 -6.12
CA GLY A 49 -8.71 6.15 -4.85
C GLY A 49 -9.58 7.39 -5.04
N MET A 50 -9.30 8.20 -6.06
CA MET A 50 -10.16 9.33 -6.40
C MET A 50 -11.54 8.92 -6.90
N ALA A 51 -11.65 7.76 -7.56
CA ALA A 51 -12.89 7.32 -8.22
C ALA A 51 -13.81 6.47 -7.33
N ILE A 52 -13.30 5.88 -6.24
CA ILE A 52 -14.00 4.87 -5.42
C ILE A 52 -14.28 5.42 -4.02
N GLU A 53 -15.55 5.54 -3.65
CA GLU A 53 -15.98 6.15 -2.38
C GLU A 53 -15.91 5.20 -1.17
N ASP A 54 -16.29 3.93 -1.31
CA ASP A 54 -16.55 3.10 -0.12
C ASP A 54 -15.30 2.46 0.50
N ARG A 55 -14.43 1.85 -0.31
CA ARG A 55 -13.27 1.05 0.16
C ARG A 55 -12.04 1.12 -0.76
N PRO A 56 -11.55 2.33 -1.07
CA PRO A 56 -10.50 2.53 -2.06
C PRO A 56 -9.21 1.75 -1.73
N LEU A 57 -8.83 1.65 -0.45
CA LEU A 57 -7.58 0.99 -0.04
C LEU A 57 -7.54 -0.52 -0.33
N LEU A 58 -8.64 -1.22 -0.01
CA LEU A 58 -8.72 -2.68 -0.16
C LEU A 58 -8.89 -3.05 -1.63
N GLU A 59 -9.73 -2.30 -2.36
CA GLU A 59 -9.99 -2.55 -3.79
C GLU A 59 -8.74 -2.24 -4.64
N ALA A 60 -8.04 -1.14 -4.36
CA ALA A 60 -6.79 -0.82 -5.04
C ALA A 60 -5.62 -1.72 -4.64
N GLY A 61 -5.57 -2.18 -3.39
CA GLY A 61 -4.56 -3.15 -2.95
C GLY A 61 -4.72 -4.50 -3.67
N VAL A 62 -5.96 -5.01 -3.75
CA VAL A 62 -6.25 -6.25 -4.51
C VAL A 62 -5.98 -6.05 -6.00
N ALA A 63 -6.39 -4.90 -6.57
CA ALA A 63 -6.08 -4.57 -7.96
C ALA A 63 -4.56 -4.49 -8.22
N GLY A 64 -3.79 -3.90 -7.32
CA GLY A 64 -2.33 -3.82 -7.36
C GLY A 64 -1.67 -5.19 -7.33
N ALA A 65 -2.11 -6.07 -6.42
CA ALA A 65 -1.69 -7.46 -6.37
C ALA A 65 -1.96 -8.19 -7.70
N LEU A 66 -3.20 -8.11 -8.20
CA LEU A 66 -3.61 -8.78 -9.44
C LEU A 66 -2.86 -8.23 -10.66
N ALA A 67 -2.66 -6.92 -10.75
CA ALA A 67 -1.89 -6.30 -11.82
C ALA A 67 -0.43 -6.75 -11.80
N ASN A 68 0.18 -6.88 -10.62
CA ASN A 68 1.56 -7.34 -10.51
C ASN A 68 1.70 -8.83 -10.88
N VAL A 69 0.73 -9.67 -10.48
CA VAL A 69 0.65 -11.08 -10.93
C VAL A 69 0.46 -11.16 -12.45
N GLY A 70 -0.42 -10.34 -13.01
CA GLY A 70 -0.63 -10.24 -14.45
C GLY A 70 0.64 -9.80 -15.20
N LEU A 71 1.40 -8.88 -14.63
CA LEU A 71 2.68 -8.45 -15.16
C LEU A 71 3.72 -9.57 -15.16
N LEU A 72 3.84 -10.30 -14.05
CA LEU A 72 4.71 -11.48 -13.93
C LEU A 72 4.31 -12.57 -14.95
N ALA A 73 3.02 -12.77 -15.18
CA ALA A 73 2.53 -13.72 -16.18
C ALA A 73 2.84 -13.25 -17.61
N ALA A 74 2.68 -11.95 -17.88
CA ALA A 74 2.94 -11.35 -19.19
C ALA A 74 4.43 -11.35 -19.55
N SER A 75 5.32 -11.10 -18.57
CA SER A 75 6.77 -11.09 -18.79
C SER A 75 7.31 -12.48 -19.17
N ALA A 76 6.71 -13.53 -18.63
CA ALA A 76 7.03 -14.91 -19.01
C ALA A 76 6.42 -15.37 -20.35
N GLY A 77 5.48 -14.59 -20.89
CA GLY A 77 4.56 -15.02 -21.95
C GLY A 77 4.82 -14.42 -23.33
N ILE A 78 5.94 -13.73 -23.59
CA ILE A 78 6.22 -13.15 -24.91
C ILE A 78 6.43 -14.29 -25.93
N GLY A 79 5.34 -14.69 -26.61
CA GLY A 79 5.34 -15.67 -27.71
C GLY A 79 4.69 -17.04 -27.42
N ASN A 80 4.43 -17.41 -26.15
CA ASN A 80 4.06 -18.80 -25.80
C ASN A 80 2.63 -19.03 -25.24
N GLY A 81 1.76 -18.00 -25.25
CA GLY A 81 0.36 -18.14 -24.85
C GLY A 81 0.13 -18.33 -23.33
N VAL A 82 -1.14 -18.35 -22.91
CA VAL A 82 -1.56 -18.32 -21.48
C VAL A 82 -1.01 -19.51 -20.68
N VAL A 83 -0.97 -20.70 -21.28
CA VAL A 83 -0.49 -21.91 -20.59
C VAL A 83 0.99 -21.79 -20.20
N ALA A 84 1.82 -21.22 -21.07
CA ALA A 84 3.25 -21.03 -20.78
C ALA A 84 3.48 -19.94 -19.73
N ALA A 85 2.67 -18.88 -19.75
CA ALA A 85 2.69 -17.85 -18.70
C ALA A 85 2.38 -18.45 -17.32
N VAL A 86 1.36 -19.32 -17.22
CA VAL A 86 1.02 -20.01 -15.96
C VAL A 86 2.12 -20.97 -15.53
N ALA A 87 2.70 -21.73 -16.46
CA ALA A 87 3.81 -22.64 -16.16
C ALA A 87 5.04 -21.88 -15.63
N ALA A 88 5.32 -20.71 -16.19
CA ALA A 88 6.41 -19.87 -15.74
C ALA A 88 6.15 -19.24 -14.37
N LEU A 89 4.90 -18.87 -14.03
CA LEU A 89 4.55 -18.49 -12.67
C LEU A 89 4.88 -19.61 -11.67
N GLY A 90 4.61 -20.86 -12.04
CA GLY A 90 4.94 -22.02 -11.23
C GLY A 90 6.44 -22.28 -11.06
N SER A 91 7.29 -21.64 -11.88
CA SER A 91 8.76 -21.72 -11.77
C SER A 91 9.36 -20.65 -10.84
N ILE A 92 8.57 -19.66 -10.45
CA ILE A 92 9.01 -18.61 -9.52
C ILE A 92 8.98 -19.17 -8.10
N ASP A 93 10.03 -18.87 -7.34
CA ASP A 93 10.07 -19.21 -5.92
C ASP A 93 8.86 -18.63 -5.17
N PRO A 94 8.12 -19.42 -4.37
CA PRO A 94 6.90 -18.96 -3.69
C PRO A 94 7.11 -17.75 -2.79
N ALA A 95 8.27 -17.61 -2.15
CA ALA A 95 8.55 -16.45 -1.29
C ALA A 95 8.74 -15.19 -2.15
N THR A 96 9.42 -15.29 -3.29
CA THR A 96 9.59 -14.18 -4.23
C THR A 96 8.24 -13.72 -4.81
N LEU A 97 7.36 -14.67 -5.13
CA LEU A 97 6.02 -14.39 -5.63
C LEU A 97 5.18 -13.68 -4.55
N LEU A 98 5.23 -14.13 -3.30
CA LEU A 98 4.55 -13.47 -2.18
C LEU A 98 5.05 -12.05 -1.95
N VAL A 99 6.37 -11.84 -1.94
CA VAL A 99 6.96 -10.49 -1.79
C VAL A 99 6.50 -9.58 -2.92
N SER A 100 6.48 -10.07 -4.16
CA SER A 100 6.03 -9.29 -5.31
C SER A 100 4.54 -8.91 -5.21
N ILE A 101 3.68 -9.86 -4.80
CA ILE A 101 2.26 -9.60 -4.56
C ILE A 101 2.07 -8.56 -3.46
N ALA A 102 2.77 -8.73 -2.33
CA ALA A 102 2.70 -7.81 -1.20
C ALA A 102 3.15 -6.40 -1.60
N LEU A 103 4.22 -6.28 -2.38
CA LEU A 103 4.73 -5.00 -2.86
C LEU A 103 3.75 -4.33 -3.84
N GLY A 104 3.19 -5.10 -4.78
CA GLY A 104 2.16 -4.58 -5.70
C GLY A 104 0.91 -4.09 -4.98
N ALA A 105 0.46 -4.84 -3.96
CA ALA A 105 -0.65 -4.45 -3.11
C ALA A 105 -0.33 -3.17 -2.32
N ALA A 106 0.85 -3.10 -1.69
CA ALA A 106 1.26 -1.94 -0.90
C ALA A 106 1.33 -0.66 -1.75
N VAL A 107 1.93 -0.73 -2.94
CA VAL A 107 2.05 0.42 -3.86
C VAL A 107 0.67 0.86 -4.36
N GLY A 108 -0.21 -0.08 -4.71
CA GLY A 108 -1.58 0.21 -5.12
C GLY A 108 -2.42 0.84 -4.01
N SER A 109 -2.37 0.29 -2.79
CA SER A 109 -3.04 0.84 -1.61
C SER A 109 -2.51 2.24 -1.24
N PHE A 110 -1.20 2.45 -1.33
CA PHE A 110 -0.60 3.76 -1.07
C PHE A 110 -1.09 4.79 -2.08
N GLY A 111 -1.09 4.46 -3.37
CA GLY A 111 -1.69 5.30 -4.40
C GLY A 111 -3.13 5.67 -4.08
N ALA A 112 -3.96 4.67 -3.78
CA ALA A 112 -5.37 4.90 -3.46
C ALA A 112 -5.59 5.76 -2.21
N HIS A 113 -4.72 5.65 -1.20
CA HIS A 113 -4.78 6.51 -0.02
C HIS A 113 -4.61 7.99 -0.39
N PHE A 114 -3.60 8.33 -1.21
CA PHE A 114 -3.44 9.72 -1.67
C PHE A 114 -4.61 10.20 -2.54
N GLY A 115 -5.18 9.30 -3.35
CA GLY A 115 -6.35 9.64 -4.16
C GLY A 115 -7.55 9.97 -3.28
N ASP A 116 -7.81 9.13 -2.29
CA ASP A 116 -8.90 9.30 -1.32
C ASP A 116 -8.72 10.60 -0.51
N ASP A 117 -7.54 10.83 0.07
CA ASP A 117 -7.22 12.03 0.85
C ASP A 117 -7.39 13.31 0.02
N LEU A 118 -6.97 13.31 -1.25
CA LEU A 118 -7.18 14.46 -2.14
C LEU A 118 -8.64 14.67 -2.51
N ARG A 119 -9.39 13.59 -2.77
CA ARG A 119 -10.82 13.70 -3.05
C ARG A 119 -11.55 14.28 -1.86
N ASP A 120 -11.27 13.77 -0.66
CA ASP A 120 -11.91 14.22 0.57
C ASP A 120 -11.53 15.68 0.86
N GLY A 121 -10.26 16.05 0.72
CA GLY A 121 -9.82 17.44 0.86
C GLY A 121 -10.43 18.42 -0.17
N LEU A 122 -10.84 17.93 -1.34
CA LEU A 122 -11.52 18.72 -2.37
C LEU A 122 -13.05 18.76 -2.21
N THR A 123 -13.63 17.78 -1.53
CA THR A 123 -15.08 17.65 -1.34
C THR A 123 -15.55 18.11 0.04
N GLU A 124 -14.64 18.26 1.00
CA GLU A 124 -14.95 18.82 2.31
C GLU A 124 -15.49 20.25 2.14
N PRO A 125 -16.74 20.52 2.58
CA PRO A 125 -17.32 21.85 2.48
C PRO A 125 -16.44 22.83 3.26
N VAL A 126 -15.90 23.85 2.58
CA VAL A 126 -15.21 24.94 3.25
C VAL A 126 -16.24 25.61 4.14
N GLY A 127 -16.18 25.33 5.44
CA GLY A 127 -17.13 25.87 6.41
C GLY A 127 -17.19 27.38 6.22
N ASP A 128 -18.37 27.89 5.86
CA ASP A 128 -18.58 29.31 5.64
C ASP A 128 -18.10 30.07 6.87
N ALA A 129 -16.93 30.69 6.76
CA ALA A 129 -16.31 31.48 7.83
C ALA A 129 -17.22 32.62 8.31
N ASN A 130 -18.33 32.87 7.61
CA ASN A 130 -19.38 33.82 7.95
C ASN A 130 -20.45 33.32 8.93
N THR A 131 -20.46 32.05 9.37
CA THR A 131 -21.39 31.59 10.42
C THR A 131 -20.83 31.67 11.85
N ARG A 132 -19.55 32.05 12.02
CA ARG A 132 -19.02 32.50 13.32
C ARG A 132 -19.30 33.99 13.55
N VAL A 133 -20.53 34.44 13.30
CA VAL A 133 -21.04 35.60 14.02
C VAL A 133 -21.37 35.10 15.41
N ALA A 134 -20.51 35.49 16.35
CA ALA A 134 -20.57 35.20 17.77
C ALA A 134 -22.01 35.16 18.30
N THR A 135 -22.43 34.00 18.79
CA THR A 135 -23.37 33.98 19.91
C THR A 135 -22.48 33.98 21.16
N PRO A 136 -22.32 35.11 21.88
CA PRO A 136 -21.61 35.11 23.14
C PRO A 136 -22.43 34.30 24.14
N ASP A 137 -22.04 33.05 24.35
CA ASP A 137 -22.57 32.23 25.43
C ASP A 137 -22.00 32.76 26.74
N HIS A 138 -22.77 33.64 27.40
CA HIS A 138 -22.57 34.00 28.78
C HIS A 138 -22.97 32.82 29.67
N SER A 139 -22.10 31.82 29.78
CA SER A 139 -22.22 30.76 30.79
C SER A 139 -21.00 30.77 31.70
N SER A 140 -21.27 31.09 32.96
CA SER A 140 -20.35 31.38 34.07
C SER A 140 -19.27 30.31 34.34
N PRO A 141 -18.10 30.69 34.87
CA PRO A 141 -17.13 29.75 35.38
C PRO A 141 -17.64 29.16 36.70
N VAL A 142 -18.15 27.93 36.65
CA VAL A 142 -18.32 27.12 37.87
C VAL A 142 -16.97 26.45 38.15
N ALA A 143 -16.35 26.91 39.23
CA ALA A 143 -15.21 26.28 39.85
C ALA A 143 -15.64 24.94 40.48
N GLU A 144 -15.18 23.82 39.93
CA GLU A 144 -15.14 22.53 40.62
C GLU A 144 -13.71 22.00 40.45
N SER A 145 -12.86 22.25 41.45
CA SER A 145 -12.59 21.37 42.59
C SER A 145 -11.68 20.20 42.20
N SER A 146 -10.40 20.43 42.42
CA SER A 146 -9.31 19.46 42.44
C SER A 146 -9.66 18.21 43.25
N VAL A 147 -9.57 17.03 42.63
CA VAL A 147 -9.40 15.76 43.35
C VAL A 147 -8.14 15.08 42.78
N PRO A 148 -7.08 14.91 43.57
CA PRO A 148 -5.92 14.13 43.17
C PRO A 148 -6.24 12.65 43.39
N GLN A 149 -6.43 11.90 42.30
CA GLN A 149 -6.57 10.45 42.36
C GLN A 149 -5.19 9.81 42.13
N ALA A 150 -4.54 9.48 43.24
CA ALA A 150 -3.41 8.57 43.30
C ALA A 150 -3.93 7.12 43.25
N ALA A 151 -3.47 6.37 42.26
CA ALA A 151 -3.35 4.91 42.21
C ALA A 151 -2.36 4.66 41.05
N ASP A 152 -1.11 4.29 41.27
CA ASP A 152 -0.63 3.00 41.81
C ASP A 152 -0.95 1.83 40.87
N GLU A 153 0.04 0.93 40.72
CA GLU A 153 0.16 -0.23 39.82
C GLU A 153 0.77 0.10 38.44
N ALA A 154 2.07 -0.07 38.17
CA ALA A 154 2.94 -1.25 38.26
C ALA A 154 2.51 -2.38 37.32
N ASP A 155 3.21 -2.50 36.18
CA ASP A 155 3.62 -3.75 35.49
C ASP A 155 4.01 -3.39 34.04
N ASP A 156 5.27 -3.50 33.66
CA ASP A 156 5.96 -4.71 33.20
C ASP A 156 5.98 -4.79 31.67
N HIS A 157 7.22 -4.61 31.16
CA HIS A 157 7.86 -5.35 30.08
C HIS A 157 8.60 -4.45 29.09
N GLU A 158 9.82 -4.07 29.49
CA GLU A 158 10.91 -3.87 28.55
C GLU A 158 11.23 -5.21 27.87
N GLN A 159 10.69 -5.44 26.66
CA GLN A 159 11.20 -6.49 25.78
C GLN A 159 12.39 -5.96 25.00
N VAL A 160 13.55 -6.34 25.53
CA VAL A 160 14.82 -6.57 24.86
C VAL A 160 14.61 -7.24 23.50
N ALA A 161 14.93 -6.53 22.42
CA ALA A 161 15.19 -7.14 21.12
C ALA A 161 16.69 -6.99 20.81
N GLU A 162 17.35 -8.13 20.92
CA GLU A 162 18.77 -8.39 20.71
C GLU A 162 19.28 -7.83 19.37
N GLU A 163 20.29 -6.97 19.43
CA GLU A 163 21.23 -6.75 18.32
C GLU A 163 21.98 -8.06 18.05
N ARG A 164 21.45 -8.89 17.15
CA ARG A 164 22.25 -9.91 16.47
C ARG A 164 23.09 -9.21 15.41
N GLN A 165 24.27 -8.74 15.83
CA GLN A 165 25.39 -8.50 14.94
C GLN A 165 25.67 -9.81 14.20
N THR A 166 25.32 -9.82 12.91
CA THR A 166 25.62 -10.90 11.99
C THR A 166 27.12 -10.85 11.74
N GLU A 167 27.83 -11.87 12.21
CA GLU A 167 29.21 -12.18 11.84
C GLU A 167 29.37 -12.10 10.32
N GLU A 168 30.25 -11.22 9.88
CA GLU A 168 30.75 -11.13 8.53
C GLU A 168 31.79 -12.25 8.32
N PRO A 169 31.52 -13.28 7.50
CA PRO A 169 32.58 -14.21 7.12
C PRO A 169 33.49 -13.51 6.11
N ALA A 170 34.71 -13.23 6.55
CA ALA A 170 35.83 -12.83 5.69
C ALA A 170 36.05 -13.89 4.60
N GLY A 171 35.51 -13.63 3.41
CA GLY A 171 35.73 -14.42 2.20
C GLY A 171 37.11 -14.14 1.58
N PRO A 172 37.66 -15.09 0.80
CA PRO A 172 39.09 -15.20 0.53
C PRO A 172 39.60 -14.13 -0.43
N ARG A 173 40.83 -13.67 -0.20
CA ARG A 173 41.60 -12.87 -1.15
C ARG A 173 41.92 -13.76 -2.35
N ASP A 174 41.31 -13.47 -3.49
CA ASP A 174 41.78 -13.97 -4.78
C ASP A 174 43.10 -13.25 -5.11
N ASP A 175 44.19 -13.96 -4.87
CA ASP A 175 45.51 -13.61 -5.37
C ASP A 175 45.49 -13.74 -6.90
N VAL A 176 45.45 -12.59 -7.58
CA VAL A 176 45.66 -12.50 -9.03
C VAL A 176 47.16 -12.65 -9.28
N GLU A 177 47.59 -13.87 -9.63
CA GLU A 177 48.89 -14.08 -10.25
C GLU A 177 48.91 -13.37 -11.61
N LEU A 178 49.67 -12.27 -11.66
CA LEU A 178 50.07 -11.61 -12.89
C LEU A 178 51.14 -12.47 -13.56
N GLU A 179 50.72 -13.35 -14.46
CA GLU A 179 51.62 -14.00 -15.41
C GLU A 179 52.09 -12.92 -16.41
N ARG A 180 53.32 -12.45 -16.20
CA ARG A 180 54.09 -11.63 -17.14
C ARG A 180 55.21 -12.49 -17.73
N ASP A 181 55.24 -12.45 -19.06
CA ASP A 181 56.30 -12.80 -20.02
C ASP A 181 56.52 -14.28 -20.37
#